data_AF-A0A6J7R9Y8-F1
#
_entry.id   AF-A0A6J7R9Y8-F1
#
_cell.length_a   1.000
_cell.length_b   1.000
_cell.length_c   1.000
_cell.angle_alpha   90.00
_cell.angle_beta   90.00
_cell.angle_gamma   90.00
#
_symmetry.space_group_name_H-M   'P 1'
#
loop_
_entity.id
_entity.type
_entity.pdbx_description
1 polymer ?
#
loop_
_entity_poly.entity_id
_entity_poly.type
_entity_poly.pdbx_seq_one_letter_code
_entity_poly.pdbx_strand_id
1 'polypeptide(L)'
;MAVLREPAGRGGSAAIHDGAKPGDLLKVRGPRNHFALVDAPDYLFIAGGIGVTPLMPMLAAVEASGATWRFSYGGRSRASMAFADELSQAGAVIWPEDEKGLLPLTDLIAACSPDTAVYCCGPEPLISAVEQTCAAAARPAPHVERFAPKVIDTTGDHGDHAFTVVINSNGHEYLVPADRSIAEVLQAAGERLVTSCAEGVCGTCETKVISGTIVHRDSLLSDEEREEGVFMMPCVSRCAGDRLVLDI
;
A
#
# COMPACT_ATOMS: atom_id res chain seq x y z
N MET A 1 4.01 -2.11 16.55
CA MET A 1 3.64 -0.96 15.70
C MET A 1 4.68 0.12 15.90
N ALA A 2 5.18 0.73 14.83
CA ALA A 2 6.00 1.94 14.89
C ALA A 2 5.38 2.99 13.97
N VAL A 3 5.30 4.24 14.43
CA VAL A 3 4.62 5.33 13.72
C VAL A 3 5.63 6.41 13.42
N LEU A 4 5.88 6.65 12.13
CA LEU A 4 6.67 7.80 11.69
C LEU A 4 5.83 9.08 11.82
N ARG A 5 6.40 10.14 12.41
CA ARG A 5 5.78 11.47 12.36
C ARG A 5 5.92 12.00 10.95
N GLU A 6 4.79 12.33 10.32
CA GLU A 6 4.74 12.91 8.97
C GLU A 6 4.41 14.41 9.09
N PRO A 7 5.40 15.31 8.94
CA PRO A 7 5.19 16.75 9.14
C PRO A 7 4.14 17.35 8.21
N ALA A 8 4.02 16.85 6.97
CA ALA A 8 3.03 17.30 5.99
C ALA A 8 1.74 16.45 6.00
N GLY A 9 1.53 15.65 7.06
CA GLY A 9 0.42 14.72 7.16
C GLY A 9 -0.90 15.38 7.60
N ARG A 10 -1.99 14.62 7.57
CA ARG A 10 -3.34 15.07 7.97
C ARG A 10 -3.58 15.10 9.50
N GLY A 11 -2.51 15.04 10.30
CA GLY A 11 -2.57 15.13 11.76
C GLY A 11 -2.60 13.80 12.53
N GLY A 12 -2.84 12.66 11.88
CA GLY A 12 -2.92 11.36 12.58
C GLY A 12 -1.61 10.95 13.27
N SER A 13 -0.49 11.00 12.55
CA SER A 13 0.82 10.69 13.12
C SER A 13 1.26 11.71 14.18
N ALA A 14 0.94 13.00 13.99
CA ALA A 14 1.17 14.03 15.00
C ALA A 14 0.35 13.77 16.28
N ALA A 15 -0.92 13.40 16.17
CA ALA A 15 -1.76 13.07 17.33
C ALA A 15 -1.20 11.90 18.15
N ILE A 16 -0.62 10.88 17.49
CA ILE A 16 0.06 9.78 18.19
C ILE A 16 1.33 10.28 18.89
N HIS A 17 2.18 11.04 18.20
CA HIS A 17 3.45 11.54 18.76
C HIS A 17 3.26 12.54 19.90
N ASP A 18 2.28 13.44 19.77
CA ASP A 18 2.07 14.56 20.68
C ASP A 18 1.11 14.21 21.83
N GLY A 19 0.22 13.23 21.62
CA GLY A 19 -0.92 12.97 22.52
C GLY A 19 -0.92 11.62 23.21
N ALA A 20 -0.42 10.55 22.58
CA ALA A 20 -0.55 9.19 23.11
C ALA A 20 0.46 8.92 24.23
N LYS A 21 -0.02 8.33 25.34
CA LYS A 21 0.77 8.00 26.52
C LYS A 21 0.56 6.56 26.96
N PRO A 22 1.54 5.96 27.67
CA PRO A 22 1.33 4.67 28.31
C PRO A 22 0.10 4.68 29.22
N GLY A 23 -0.80 3.71 29.03
CA GLY A 23 -2.07 3.60 29.75
C GLY A 23 -3.30 4.09 28.97
N ASP A 24 -3.11 4.81 27.87
CA ASP A 24 -4.22 5.27 27.02
C ASP A 24 -4.91 4.10 26.31
N LEU A 25 -6.24 4.22 26.14
CA LEU A 25 -7.04 3.27 25.38
C LEU A 25 -7.18 3.72 23.93
N LEU A 26 -6.69 2.92 22.99
CA LEU A 26 -6.82 3.15 21.55
C LEU A 26 -7.80 2.17 20.94
N LYS A 27 -8.70 2.68 20.09
CA LYS A 27 -9.60 1.85 19.29
C LYS A 27 -8.85 1.36 18.05
N VAL A 28 -8.75 0.05 17.89
CA VAL A 28 -8.06 -0.59 16.76
C VAL A 28 -9.07 -1.39 15.93
N ARG A 29 -8.83 -1.49 14.61
CA ARG A 29 -9.57 -2.35 13.68
C ARG A 29 -8.58 -3.18 12.86
N GLY A 30 -9.00 -4.37 12.43
CA GLY A 30 -8.15 -5.34 11.72
C GLY A 30 -7.81 -6.55 12.59
N PRO A 31 -6.78 -7.35 12.22
CA PRO A 31 -5.81 -7.12 11.14
C PRO A 31 -6.39 -7.34 9.74
N ARG A 32 -5.83 -6.66 8.74
CA ARG A 32 -5.99 -6.95 7.31
C ARG A 32 -4.61 -7.09 6.70
N ASN A 33 -4.45 -7.99 5.75
CA ASN A 33 -3.16 -8.25 5.14
C ASN A 33 -3.29 -8.26 3.60
N HIS A 34 -2.84 -7.17 2.96
CA HIS A 34 -2.70 -7.07 1.51
C HIS A 34 -1.24 -7.27 1.06
N PHE A 35 -0.37 -7.64 1.98
CA PHE A 35 1.06 -7.84 1.76
C PHE A 35 1.46 -9.19 2.34
N ALA A 36 0.81 -10.25 1.87
CA ALA A 36 1.03 -11.60 2.39
C ALA A 36 2.41 -12.14 1.98
N LEU A 37 3.03 -12.89 2.88
CA LEU A 37 4.25 -13.64 2.59
C LEU A 37 3.88 -14.89 1.76
N VAL A 38 4.46 -15.02 0.57
CA VAL A 38 4.34 -16.21 -0.28
C VAL A 38 5.34 -17.26 0.16
N ASP A 39 5.03 -18.53 -0.12
CA ASP A 39 5.99 -19.60 0.12
C ASP A 39 7.06 -19.61 -0.99
N ALA A 40 8.32 -19.42 -0.59
CA ALA A 40 9.49 -19.42 -1.45
C ALA A 40 10.72 -19.97 -0.71
N PRO A 41 11.69 -20.55 -1.43
CA PRO A 41 12.91 -21.08 -0.81
C PRO A 41 13.93 -19.98 -0.47
N ASP A 42 13.85 -18.81 -1.12
CA ASP A 42 14.77 -17.69 -0.96
C ASP A 42 14.03 -16.35 -1.01
N TYR A 43 14.46 -15.38 -0.20
CA TYR A 43 13.82 -14.06 -0.09
C TYR A 43 14.82 -12.92 -0.21
N LEU A 44 14.40 -11.84 -0.87
CA LEU A 44 15.07 -10.54 -0.80
C LEU A 44 14.10 -9.50 -0.25
N PHE A 45 14.38 -8.99 0.94
CA PHE A 45 13.66 -7.89 1.56
C PHE A 45 14.38 -6.56 1.31
N ILE A 46 13.66 -5.58 0.77
CA ILE A 46 14.16 -4.22 0.52
C ILE A 46 13.27 -3.24 1.28
N ALA A 47 13.82 -2.62 2.31
CA ALA A 47 13.10 -1.67 3.16
C ALA A 47 13.56 -0.23 2.90
N GLY A 48 12.63 0.72 2.94
CA GLY A 48 12.92 2.16 2.94
C GLY A 48 12.25 2.89 4.10
N GLY A 49 13.04 3.50 4.99
CA GLY A 49 12.51 4.27 6.13
C GLY A 49 11.57 3.45 7.01
N ILE A 50 10.35 3.94 7.25
CA ILE A 50 9.36 3.25 8.11
C ILE A 50 8.72 2.01 7.43
N GLY A 51 8.94 1.82 6.12
CA GLY A 51 8.53 0.62 5.37
C GLY A 51 9.23 -0.67 5.84
N VAL A 52 10.20 -0.58 6.75
CA VAL A 52 10.77 -1.73 7.45
C VAL A 52 9.73 -2.50 8.29
N THR A 53 8.70 -1.80 8.78
CA THR A 53 7.75 -2.33 9.77
C THR A 53 6.97 -3.58 9.33
N PRO A 54 6.39 -3.67 8.12
CA PRO A 54 5.74 -4.90 7.65
C PRO A 54 6.71 -6.04 7.36
N LEU A 55 7.97 -5.73 7.04
CA LEU A 55 8.99 -6.72 6.67
C LEU A 55 9.61 -7.42 7.88
N MET A 56 9.64 -6.77 9.05
CA MET A 56 10.13 -7.37 10.30
C MET A 56 9.43 -8.69 10.67
N PRO A 57 8.08 -8.77 10.75
CA PRO A 57 7.40 -10.03 11.04
C PRO A 57 7.56 -11.06 9.92
N MET A 58 7.72 -10.63 8.65
CA MET A 58 8.03 -11.56 7.55
C MET A 58 9.40 -12.20 7.72
N LEU A 59 10.42 -11.40 8.05
CA LEU A 59 11.77 -11.90 8.33
C LEU A 59 11.74 -12.97 9.42
N ALA A 60 11.05 -12.71 10.54
CA ALA A 60 10.91 -13.69 11.62
C ALA A 60 10.22 -14.99 11.17
N ALA A 61 9.22 -14.91 10.28
CA ALA A 61 8.56 -16.09 9.72
C ALA A 61 9.47 -16.89 8.77
N VAL A 62 10.26 -16.20 7.94
CA VAL A 62 11.25 -16.81 7.04
C VAL A 62 12.39 -17.48 7.80
N GLU A 63 12.88 -16.85 8.88
CA GLU A 63 13.88 -17.47 9.75
C GLU A 63 13.34 -18.73 10.41
N ALA A 64 12.08 -18.71 10.87
CA ALA A 64 11.42 -19.86 11.48
C ALA A 64 11.19 -21.03 10.51
N SER A 65 11.02 -20.75 9.20
CA SER A 65 10.88 -21.79 8.18
C SER A 65 12.22 -22.38 7.73
N GLY A 66 13.34 -21.71 8.03
CA GLY A 66 14.68 -22.11 7.60
C GLY A 66 15.00 -21.77 6.14
N ALA A 67 14.17 -20.95 5.49
CA ALA A 67 14.44 -20.46 4.15
C ALA A 67 15.58 -19.41 4.15
N THR A 68 16.25 -19.25 3.00
CA THR A 68 17.34 -18.28 2.89
C THR A 68 16.80 -16.88 2.69
N TRP A 69 17.53 -15.88 3.19
CA TRP A 69 17.09 -14.50 3.05
C TRP A 69 18.26 -13.54 2.93
N ARG A 70 18.00 -12.42 2.25
CA ARG A 70 18.81 -11.20 2.26
C ARG A 70 17.91 -10.03 2.61
N PHE A 71 18.40 -9.12 3.43
CA PHE A 71 17.67 -7.92 3.84
C PHE A 71 18.53 -6.69 3.61
N SER A 72 18.04 -5.75 2.81
CA SER A 72 18.69 -4.47 2.57
C SER A 72 17.78 -3.34 3.03
N TYR A 73 18.26 -2.54 3.98
CA TYR A 73 17.47 -1.48 4.61
C TYR A 73 18.08 -0.12 4.33
N GLY A 74 17.39 0.69 3.52
CA GLY A 74 17.75 2.07 3.22
C GLY A 74 17.02 3.10 4.08
N GLY A 75 17.67 4.22 4.35
CA GLY A 75 17.05 5.39 4.99
C GLY A 75 17.91 6.64 4.88
N ARG A 76 17.33 7.81 5.13
CA ARG A 76 18.02 9.11 4.95
C ARG A 76 19.32 9.20 5.77
N SER A 77 19.27 8.73 7.00
CA SER A 77 20.41 8.63 7.92
C SER A 77 20.18 7.47 8.88
N ARG A 78 21.26 6.88 9.41
CA ARG A 78 21.17 5.77 10.37
C ARG A 78 20.28 6.12 11.57
N ALA A 79 20.38 7.35 12.08
CA ALA A 79 19.61 7.82 13.23
C ALA A 79 18.09 7.86 12.98
N SER A 80 17.66 7.97 11.73
CA SER A 80 16.24 7.99 11.34
C SER A 80 15.65 6.61 11.03
N MET A 81 16.48 5.56 11.07
CA MET A 81 16.11 4.20 10.67
C MET A 81 15.68 3.38 11.89
N ALA A 82 14.37 3.15 12.02
CA ALA A 82 13.83 2.35 13.11
C ALA A 82 14.31 0.90 13.01
N PHE A 83 14.67 0.30 14.14
CA PHE A 83 15.12 -1.11 14.24
C PHE A 83 16.44 -1.43 13.51
N ALA A 84 17.24 -0.42 13.17
CA ALA A 84 18.47 -0.62 12.40
C ALA A 84 19.53 -1.45 13.15
N ASP A 85 19.62 -1.31 14.48
CA ASP A 85 20.59 -2.06 15.27
C ASP A 85 20.17 -3.53 15.41
N GLU A 86 18.89 -3.79 15.68
CA GLU A 86 18.32 -5.14 15.75
C GLU A 86 18.46 -5.88 14.41
N LEU A 87 18.13 -5.21 13.30
CA LEU A 87 18.28 -5.78 11.96
C LEU A 87 19.75 -6.01 11.59
N SER A 88 20.64 -5.08 11.95
CA SER A 88 22.07 -5.25 11.73
C SER A 88 22.62 -6.46 12.49
N GLN A 89 22.12 -6.72 13.71
CA GLN A 89 22.51 -7.89 14.51
C GLN A 89 21.97 -9.20 13.90
N ALA A 90 20.78 -9.17 13.30
CA ALA A 90 20.22 -10.30 12.57
C ALA A 90 20.95 -10.61 11.25
N GLY A 91 21.74 -9.67 10.72
CA GLY A 91 22.51 -9.84 9.49
C GLY A 91 22.00 -9.03 8.30
N ALA A 92 21.05 -8.11 8.50
CA ALA A 92 20.60 -7.19 7.48
C ALA A 92 21.69 -6.16 7.11
N VAL A 93 21.73 -5.77 5.85
CA VAL A 93 22.60 -4.70 5.36
C VAL A 93 21.93 -3.36 5.58
N ILE A 94 22.45 -2.58 6.53
CA ILE A 94 21.99 -1.21 6.81
C ILE A 94 22.67 -0.22 5.85
N TRP A 95 21.88 0.60 5.18
CA TRP A 95 22.30 1.50 4.11
C TRP A 95 21.82 2.95 4.30
N PRO A 96 22.51 3.74 5.13
CA PRO A 96 22.23 5.17 5.26
C PRO A 96 22.60 5.92 3.98
N GLU A 97 21.67 6.69 3.43
CA GLU A 97 21.83 7.42 2.18
C GLU A 97 22.87 8.55 2.29
N ASP A 98 22.91 9.25 3.42
CA ASP A 98 23.89 10.29 3.73
C ASP A 98 25.33 9.77 3.82
N GLU A 99 25.51 8.47 4.03
CA GLU A 99 26.83 7.81 4.09
C GLU A 99 27.20 7.06 2.80
N LYS A 100 26.22 6.44 2.15
CA LYS A 100 26.44 5.44 1.07
C LYS A 100 25.73 5.76 -0.24
N GLY A 101 24.91 6.80 -0.29
CA GLY A 101 24.03 7.09 -1.41
C GLY A 101 22.88 6.10 -1.54
N LEU A 102 22.32 5.97 -2.74
CA LEU A 102 21.18 5.09 -3.00
C LEU A 102 21.55 3.60 -2.87
N LEU A 103 20.54 2.78 -2.57
CA LEU A 103 20.67 1.33 -2.55
C LEU A 103 21.14 0.80 -3.92
N PRO A 104 22.10 -0.15 -3.97
CA PRO A 104 22.61 -0.71 -5.22
C PRO A 104 21.64 -1.77 -5.77
N LEU A 105 20.44 -1.36 -6.17
CA LEU A 105 19.34 -2.28 -6.52
C LEU A 105 19.69 -3.27 -7.63
N THR A 106 20.44 -2.83 -8.65
CA THR A 106 20.89 -3.69 -9.76
C THR A 106 21.70 -4.87 -9.24
N ASP A 107 22.64 -4.64 -8.32
CA ASP A 107 23.50 -5.69 -7.77
C ASP A 107 22.72 -6.62 -6.83
N LEU A 108 21.84 -6.05 -5.99
CA LEU A 108 20.99 -6.81 -5.08
C LEU A 108 20.08 -7.79 -5.84
N ILE A 109 19.47 -7.31 -6.92
CA ILE A 109 18.53 -8.08 -7.75
C ILE A 109 19.28 -9.06 -8.65
N ALA A 110 20.43 -8.69 -9.23
CA ALA A 110 21.26 -9.61 -10.02
C ALA A 110 21.79 -10.80 -9.20
N ALA A 111 21.99 -10.62 -7.89
CA ALA A 111 22.41 -11.71 -7.00
C ALA A 111 21.28 -12.68 -6.61
N CYS A 112 20.04 -12.45 -7.05
CA CYS A 112 18.90 -13.33 -6.76
C CYS A 112 18.90 -14.59 -7.64
N SER A 113 18.55 -15.73 -7.05
CA SER A 113 18.23 -16.94 -7.80
C SER A 113 16.88 -16.75 -8.54
N PRO A 114 16.54 -17.55 -9.56
CA PRO A 114 15.23 -17.45 -10.23
C PRO A 114 14.04 -17.55 -9.26
N ASP A 115 14.18 -18.31 -8.18
CA ASP A 115 13.11 -18.58 -7.21
C ASP A 115 13.09 -17.59 -6.02
N THR A 116 13.96 -16.58 -6.00
CA THR A 116 13.93 -15.55 -4.94
C THR A 116 12.66 -14.71 -5.04
N ALA A 117 11.84 -14.72 -3.98
CA ALA A 117 10.72 -13.80 -3.81
C ALA A 117 11.24 -12.42 -3.33
N VAL A 118 10.95 -11.37 -4.09
CA VAL A 118 11.38 -10.00 -3.77
C VAL A 118 10.25 -9.25 -3.09
N TYR A 119 10.52 -8.72 -1.90
CA TYR A 119 9.60 -7.92 -1.09
C TYR A 119 10.15 -6.51 -0.92
N CYS A 120 9.33 -5.50 -1.19
CA CYS A 120 9.73 -4.10 -1.03
C CYS A 120 8.65 -3.26 -0.35
N CYS A 121 9.03 -2.49 0.67
CA CYS A 121 8.16 -1.48 1.26
C CYS A 121 8.99 -0.24 1.63
N GLY A 122 8.53 0.92 1.18
CA GLY A 122 9.26 2.18 1.36
C GLY A 122 8.62 3.34 0.59
N PRO A 123 9.37 4.43 0.36
CA PRO A 123 8.88 5.56 -0.41
C PRO A 123 8.71 5.18 -1.89
N GLU A 124 7.76 5.83 -2.59
CA GLU A 124 7.43 5.51 -3.99
C GLU A 124 8.65 5.50 -4.94
N PRO A 125 9.64 6.42 -4.85
CA PRO A 125 10.84 6.33 -5.68
C PRO A 125 11.63 5.02 -5.49
N LEU A 126 11.68 4.48 -4.27
CA LEU A 126 12.34 3.20 -4.01
C LEU A 126 11.52 2.05 -4.61
N ILE A 127 10.22 2.02 -4.36
CA ILE A 127 9.32 0.97 -4.87
C ILE A 127 9.37 0.93 -6.41
N SER A 128 9.23 2.08 -7.06
CA SER A 128 9.29 2.19 -8.52
C SER A 128 10.64 1.74 -9.07
N ALA A 129 11.75 2.10 -8.41
CA ALA A 129 13.08 1.66 -8.82
C ALA A 129 13.25 0.13 -8.69
N VAL A 130 12.71 -0.50 -7.63
CA VAL A 130 12.73 -1.96 -7.46
C VAL A 130 11.89 -2.64 -8.55
N GLU A 131 10.67 -2.16 -8.81
CA GLU A 131 9.80 -2.67 -9.89
C GLU A 131 10.51 -2.62 -11.26
N GLN A 132 11.10 -1.46 -11.60
CA GLN A 132 11.84 -1.27 -12.86
C GLN A 132 13.06 -2.17 -12.95
N THR A 133 13.80 -2.36 -11.86
CA THR A 133 15.00 -3.20 -11.84
C THR A 133 14.65 -4.69 -11.96
N CYS A 134 13.57 -5.14 -11.32
CA CYS A 134 13.04 -6.50 -11.51
C CYS A 134 12.61 -6.74 -12.96
N ALA A 135 11.89 -5.79 -13.57
CA ALA A 135 11.46 -5.88 -14.96
C ALA A 135 12.65 -5.91 -15.93
N ALA A 136 13.65 -5.05 -15.74
CA ALA A 136 14.87 -5.03 -16.55
C ALA A 136 15.69 -6.33 -16.44
N ALA A 137 15.61 -7.01 -15.29
CA ALA A 137 16.22 -8.30 -15.05
C ALA A 137 15.34 -9.50 -15.48
N ALA A 138 14.20 -9.26 -16.14
CA ALA A 138 13.22 -10.28 -16.54
C ALA A 138 12.76 -11.18 -15.38
N ARG A 139 12.63 -10.62 -14.18
CA ARG A 139 12.11 -11.32 -12.99
C ARG A 139 10.60 -11.11 -12.83
N PRO A 140 9.92 -11.98 -12.06
CA PRO A 140 8.58 -11.68 -11.58
C PRO A 140 8.53 -10.32 -10.88
N ALA A 141 7.36 -9.67 -10.93
CA ALA A 141 7.14 -8.42 -10.23
C ALA A 141 7.39 -8.61 -8.72
N PRO A 142 8.01 -7.62 -8.04
CA PRO A 142 8.18 -7.68 -6.59
C PRO A 142 6.82 -7.59 -5.89
N HIS A 143 6.72 -8.22 -4.72
CA HIS A 143 5.64 -7.95 -3.79
C HIS A 143 5.89 -6.59 -3.14
N VAL A 144 4.91 -5.69 -3.19
CA VAL A 144 5.07 -4.31 -2.68
C VAL A 144 3.92 -3.89 -1.79
N GLU A 145 4.22 -3.09 -0.75
CA GLU A 145 3.24 -2.37 0.04
C GLU A 145 3.54 -0.87 0.03
N ARG A 146 2.50 -0.07 -0.21
CA ARG A 146 2.58 1.39 -0.30
C ARG A 146 1.87 2.05 0.89
N PHE A 147 2.56 2.96 1.56
CA PHE A 147 1.98 3.78 2.64
C PHE A 147 1.41 5.11 2.14
N ALA A 148 1.76 5.50 0.91
CA ALA A 148 1.23 6.68 0.23
C ALA A 148 0.65 6.25 -1.13
N PRO A 149 -0.41 6.92 -1.61
CA PRO A 149 -0.99 6.60 -2.90
C PRO A 149 0.02 6.83 -4.03
N LYS A 150 -0.02 5.97 -5.04
CA LYS A 150 0.66 6.21 -6.31
C LYS A 150 0.01 7.43 -6.98
N VAL A 151 0.84 8.31 -7.54
CA VAL A 151 0.32 9.38 -8.39
C VAL A 151 -0.26 8.72 -9.65
N ILE A 152 -1.57 8.81 -9.80
CA ILE A 152 -2.28 8.26 -10.96
C ILE A 152 -2.43 9.38 -11.97
N ASP A 153 -1.97 9.10 -13.19
CA ASP A 153 -2.25 9.96 -14.32
C ASP A 153 -3.73 9.78 -14.70
N THR A 154 -4.53 10.80 -14.45
CA THR A 154 -5.95 10.83 -14.80
C THR A 154 -6.17 11.34 -16.22
N THR A 155 -5.12 11.58 -17.01
CA THR A 155 -5.29 11.98 -18.40
C THR A 155 -5.84 10.80 -19.21
N GLY A 156 -7.06 10.98 -19.73
CA GLY A 156 -7.73 9.98 -20.57
C GLY A 156 -8.69 9.03 -19.84
N ASP A 157 -8.86 9.13 -18.53
CA ASP A 157 -9.71 8.23 -17.72
C ASP A 157 -11.22 8.55 -17.75
N HIS A 158 -11.73 9.07 -18.88
CA HIS A 158 -13.04 9.73 -19.02
C HIS A 158 -13.21 11.02 -18.18
N GLY A 159 -12.19 11.38 -17.38
CA GLY A 159 -12.19 12.57 -16.54
C GLY A 159 -13.15 12.48 -15.36
N ASP A 160 -12.97 13.41 -14.43
CA ASP A 160 -13.93 13.60 -13.34
C ASP A 160 -15.25 14.15 -13.90
N HIS A 161 -16.24 13.27 -14.03
CA HIS A 161 -17.61 13.60 -14.38
C HIS A 161 -18.58 13.11 -13.31
N ALA A 162 -19.81 13.63 -13.37
CA ALA A 162 -20.87 13.21 -12.48
C ALA A 162 -21.51 11.90 -12.97
N PHE A 163 -21.78 10.97 -12.05
CA PHE A 163 -22.43 9.70 -12.35
C PHE A 163 -23.33 9.27 -11.20
N THR A 164 -24.21 8.30 -11.44
CA THR A 164 -25.14 7.78 -10.43
C THR A 164 -24.60 6.50 -9.80
N VAL A 165 -24.62 6.44 -8.47
CA VAL A 165 -24.35 5.20 -7.70
C VAL A 165 -25.66 4.67 -7.15
N VAL A 166 -25.89 3.38 -7.32
CA VAL A 166 -27.07 2.70 -6.79
C VAL A 166 -26.66 1.61 -5.81
N ILE A 167 -27.34 1.60 -4.66
CA ILE A 167 -27.13 0.62 -3.60
C ILE A 167 -28.04 -0.57 -3.86
N ASN A 168 -27.45 -1.76 -3.98
CA ASN A 168 -28.17 -2.97 -4.33
C ASN A 168 -29.20 -3.39 -3.27
N SER A 169 -28.87 -3.25 -1.98
CA SER A 169 -29.73 -3.74 -0.89
C SER A 169 -31.05 -2.97 -0.73
N ASN A 170 -31.09 -1.69 -1.12
CA ASN A 170 -32.23 -0.81 -0.89
C ASN A 170 -32.73 -0.06 -2.16
N GLY A 171 -31.98 -0.10 -3.26
CA GLY A 171 -32.30 0.57 -4.51
C GLY A 171 -32.15 2.09 -4.49
N HIS A 172 -31.60 2.67 -3.43
CA HIS A 172 -31.36 4.11 -3.36
C HIS A 172 -30.31 4.54 -4.37
N GLU A 173 -30.53 5.74 -4.94
CA GLU A 173 -29.66 6.32 -5.96
C GLU A 173 -29.05 7.63 -5.47
N TYR A 174 -27.75 7.79 -5.71
CA TYR A 174 -26.97 8.94 -5.30
C TYR A 174 -26.20 9.51 -6.49
N LEU A 175 -26.37 10.81 -6.73
CA LEU A 175 -25.54 11.52 -7.69
C LEU A 175 -24.17 11.80 -7.06
N VAL A 176 -23.12 11.25 -7.66
CA VAL A 176 -21.73 11.53 -7.30
C VAL A 176 -21.22 12.62 -8.23
N PRO A 177 -20.98 13.85 -7.74
CA PRO A 177 -20.46 14.92 -8.58
C PRO A 177 -18.98 14.70 -8.92
N ALA A 178 -18.48 15.42 -9.93
CA ALA A 178 -17.10 15.31 -10.41
C ALA A 178 -16.05 15.54 -9.30
N ASP A 179 -16.32 16.45 -8.37
CA ASP A 179 -15.40 16.92 -7.34
C ASP A 179 -15.49 16.16 -6.01
N ARG A 180 -16.29 15.09 -5.93
CA ARG A 180 -16.42 14.27 -4.72
C ARG A 180 -16.25 12.81 -5.01
N SER A 181 -15.75 12.07 -4.03
CA SER A 181 -15.68 10.62 -4.05
C SER A 181 -17.06 9.99 -3.81
N ILE A 182 -17.22 8.74 -4.25
CA ILE A 182 -18.41 7.93 -3.92
C ILE A 182 -18.53 7.81 -2.39
N ALA A 183 -17.41 7.59 -1.71
CA ALA A 183 -17.42 7.40 -0.27
C ALA A 183 -17.95 8.62 0.50
N GLU A 184 -17.53 9.83 0.13
CA GLU A 184 -18.03 11.06 0.76
C GLU A 184 -19.52 11.27 0.54
N VAL A 185 -20.03 10.93 -0.64
CA VAL A 185 -21.45 11.06 -0.99
C VAL A 185 -22.28 10.08 -0.17
N LEU A 186 -21.90 8.81 -0.14
CA LEU A 186 -22.62 7.76 0.60
C LEU A 186 -22.57 8.01 2.11
N GLN A 187 -21.43 8.40 2.66
CA GLN A 187 -21.30 8.70 4.10
C GLN A 187 -22.14 9.92 4.51
N ALA A 188 -22.18 10.97 3.68
CA ALA A 188 -23.04 12.13 3.93
C ALA A 188 -24.53 11.77 3.91
N ALA A 189 -24.92 10.76 3.13
CA ALA A 189 -26.27 10.22 3.08
C ALA A 189 -26.61 9.25 4.22
N GLY A 190 -25.64 8.92 5.08
CA GLY A 190 -25.82 7.97 6.19
C GLY A 190 -25.71 6.50 5.80
N GLU A 191 -25.25 6.20 4.58
CA GLU A 191 -25.07 4.84 4.10
C GLU A 191 -23.85 4.17 4.75
N ARG A 192 -23.93 2.85 4.95
CA ARG A 192 -22.93 2.09 5.73
C ARG A 192 -21.69 1.75 4.90
N LEU A 193 -20.91 2.75 4.53
CA LEU A 193 -19.58 2.57 3.94
C LEU A 193 -18.48 2.91 4.94
N VAL A 194 -17.57 1.97 5.19
CA VAL A 194 -16.45 2.16 6.10
C VAL A 194 -15.22 2.63 5.32
N THR A 195 -14.61 3.73 5.78
CA THR A 195 -13.34 4.25 5.25
C THR A 195 -12.28 4.30 6.35
N SER A 196 -11.00 4.37 5.95
CA SER A 196 -9.86 4.58 6.86
C SER A 196 -8.88 5.61 6.29
N CYS A 197 -8.03 5.24 5.32
CA CYS A 197 -7.06 6.18 4.74
C CYS A 197 -7.70 7.27 3.87
N ALA A 198 -8.79 6.92 3.16
CA ALA A 198 -9.41 7.72 2.10
C ALA A 198 -8.46 8.08 0.93
N GLU A 199 -7.45 7.26 0.69
CA GLU A 199 -6.40 7.45 -0.33
C GLU A 199 -6.20 6.22 -1.23
N GLY A 200 -7.04 5.20 -1.12
CA GLY A 200 -6.91 4.01 -1.96
C GLY A 200 -5.73 3.08 -1.63
N VAL A 201 -5.16 3.17 -0.42
CA VAL A 201 -3.99 2.36 0.00
C VAL A 201 -4.29 1.30 1.08
N CYS A 202 -5.44 1.36 1.75
CA CYS A 202 -5.71 0.50 2.92
C CYS A 202 -6.77 -0.60 2.76
N GLY A 203 -7.50 -0.62 1.64
CA GLY A 203 -8.52 -1.63 1.33
C GLY A 203 -9.80 -1.56 2.19
N THR A 204 -9.86 -0.68 3.19
CA THR A 204 -10.99 -0.66 4.16
C THR A 204 -12.35 -0.42 3.52
N CYS A 205 -12.39 0.34 2.43
CA CYS A 205 -13.61 0.66 1.69
C CYS A 205 -13.88 -0.27 0.50
N GLU A 206 -13.10 -1.35 0.31
CA GLU A 206 -13.31 -2.28 -0.78
C GLU A 206 -14.78 -2.67 -0.91
N THR A 207 -15.34 -2.49 -2.09
CA THR A 207 -16.76 -2.70 -2.36
C THR A 207 -16.91 -3.43 -3.68
N LYS A 208 -17.74 -4.46 -3.70
CA LYS A 208 -18.06 -5.20 -4.91
C LYS A 208 -18.97 -4.36 -5.82
N VAL A 209 -18.67 -4.37 -7.11
CA VAL A 209 -19.48 -3.75 -8.15
C VAL A 209 -20.32 -4.83 -8.81
N ILE A 210 -21.64 -4.61 -8.84
CA ILE A 210 -22.61 -5.53 -9.46
C ILE A 210 -22.77 -5.23 -10.95
N SER A 211 -22.73 -3.95 -11.32
CA SER A 211 -22.78 -3.53 -12.72
C SER A 211 -22.20 -2.15 -12.94
N GLY A 212 -21.68 -1.93 -14.16
CA GLY A 212 -21.06 -0.68 -14.61
C GLY A 212 -19.55 -0.80 -14.73
N THR A 213 -18.91 0.18 -15.35
CA THR A 213 -17.47 0.14 -15.66
C THR A 213 -16.70 1.01 -14.67
N ILE A 214 -15.72 0.42 -14.01
CA ILE A 214 -14.93 1.05 -12.96
C ILE A 214 -13.76 1.83 -13.58
N VAL A 215 -13.50 3.03 -13.05
CA VAL A 215 -12.22 3.73 -13.22
C VAL A 215 -11.43 3.54 -11.93
N HIS A 216 -10.43 2.66 -11.96
CA HIS A 216 -9.62 2.34 -10.80
C HIS A 216 -8.61 3.45 -10.50
N ARG A 217 -8.60 3.91 -9.25
CA ARG A 217 -7.63 4.91 -8.77
C ARG A 217 -7.00 4.55 -7.43
N ASP A 218 -7.07 3.28 -7.05
CA ASP A 218 -6.39 2.75 -5.88
C ASP A 218 -4.91 2.42 -6.17
N SER A 219 -4.17 2.05 -5.14
CA SER A 219 -2.80 1.55 -5.26
C SER A 219 -2.66 0.14 -4.68
N LEU A 220 -3.75 -0.64 -4.72
CA LEU A 220 -3.86 -1.94 -4.06
C LEU A 220 -4.18 -3.07 -5.02
N LEU A 221 -5.20 -2.91 -5.86
CA LEU A 221 -5.60 -3.94 -6.80
C LEU A 221 -4.52 -4.09 -7.86
N SER A 222 -4.15 -5.34 -8.14
CA SER A 222 -3.31 -5.72 -9.27
C SER A 222 -3.99 -5.39 -10.60
N ASP A 223 -3.22 -5.38 -11.69
CA ASP A 223 -3.77 -5.12 -13.02
C ASP A 223 -4.80 -6.20 -13.41
N GLU A 224 -4.58 -7.47 -13.04
CA GLU A 224 -5.53 -8.57 -13.23
C GLU A 224 -6.85 -8.32 -12.47
N GLU A 225 -6.79 -7.97 -11.17
CA GLU A 225 -7.99 -7.66 -10.37
C GLU A 225 -8.75 -6.43 -10.91
N ARG A 226 -8.04 -5.45 -11.49
CA ARG A 226 -8.65 -4.28 -12.14
C ARG A 226 -9.34 -4.64 -13.45
N GLU A 227 -8.73 -5.51 -14.24
CA GLU A 227 -9.32 -6.02 -15.49
C GLU A 227 -10.58 -6.86 -15.23
N GLU A 228 -10.61 -7.62 -14.13
CA GLU A 228 -11.81 -8.36 -13.70
C GLU A 228 -12.98 -7.42 -13.36
N GLY A 229 -12.70 -6.22 -12.85
CA GLY A 229 -13.71 -5.19 -12.61
C GLY A 229 -14.76 -5.55 -11.54
N VAL A 230 -14.43 -6.47 -10.62
CA VAL A 230 -15.36 -6.97 -9.59
C VAL A 230 -15.38 -6.09 -8.35
N PHE A 231 -14.25 -5.53 -7.96
CA PHE A 231 -14.09 -4.74 -6.73
C PHE A 231 -13.56 -3.34 -7.03
N MET A 232 -13.94 -2.36 -6.21
CA MET A 232 -13.41 -1.00 -6.29
C MET A 232 -13.10 -0.43 -4.90
N MET A 233 -12.34 0.66 -4.86
CA MET A 233 -12.14 1.50 -3.67
C MET A 233 -12.96 2.80 -3.81
N PRO A 234 -14.18 2.91 -3.26
CA PRO A 234 -15.07 4.06 -3.46
C PRO A 234 -14.53 5.40 -2.91
N CYS A 235 -13.46 5.38 -2.12
CA CYS A 235 -12.81 6.59 -1.67
C CYS A 235 -11.98 7.30 -2.75
N VAL A 236 -11.62 6.60 -3.83
CA VAL A 236 -10.78 7.15 -4.91
C VAL A 236 -11.24 6.76 -6.31
N SER A 237 -11.77 5.55 -6.49
CA SER A 237 -12.22 5.03 -7.79
C SER A 237 -13.52 5.70 -8.25
N ARG A 238 -13.73 5.75 -9.57
CA ARG A 238 -14.89 6.39 -10.23
C ARG A 238 -15.60 5.43 -11.20
N CYS A 239 -16.53 5.96 -12.00
CA CYS A 239 -17.20 5.28 -13.09
C CYS A 239 -16.72 5.82 -14.44
N ALA A 240 -16.60 4.95 -15.45
CA ALA A 240 -16.30 5.37 -16.83
C ALA A 240 -17.55 5.83 -17.59
N GLY A 241 -18.75 5.53 -17.07
CA GLY A 241 -20.03 5.94 -17.64
C GLY A 241 -20.97 6.54 -16.60
N ASP A 242 -22.27 6.53 -16.88
CA ASP A 242 -23.23 7.30 -16.08
C ASP A 242 -23.74 6.60 -14.83
N ARG A 243 -23.42 5.31 -14.62
CA ARG A 243 -24.01 4.49 -13.54
C ARG A 243 -23.12 3.35 -13.04
N LEU A 244 -23.05 3.21 -11.70
CA LEU A 244 -22.56 2.03 -10.99
C LEU A 244 -23.63 1.47 -10.06
N VAL A 245 -23.68 0.14 -9.92
CA VAL A 245 -24.44 -0.55 -8.87
C VAL A 245 -23.45 -1.22 -7.92
N LEU A 246 -23.53 -0.88 -6.63
CA LEU A 246 -22.62 -1.38 -5.59
C LEU A 246 -23.34 -2.37 -4.68
N ASP A 247 -22.64 -3.41 -4.28
CA ASP A 247 -23.12 -4.43 -3.32
C ASP A 247 -23.01 -3.90 -1.88
N ILE A 248 -23.85 -2.90 -1.58
CA ILE A 248 -24.05 -2.29 -0.26
C ILE A 248 -25.49 -2.54 0.16
#